data_AF-A0A7C4YN54-F1
#
_entry.id   AF-A0A7C4YN54-F1
#
_cell.length_a   1.000
_cell.length_b   1.000
_cell.length_c   1.000
_cell.angle_alpha   90.00
_cell.angle_beta   90.00
_cell.angle_gamma   90.00
#
_symmetry.space_group_name_H-M   'P 1'
#
loop_
_entity.id
_entity.type
_entity.pdbx_description
1 polymer ?
#
loop_
_entity_poly.entity_id
_entity_poly.type
_entity_poly.pdbx_seq_one_letter_code
_entity_poly.pdbx_strand_id
1 'polypeptide(L)'
;MNFYSGDQMEYSLYSIWFPNFRRIAEMFSNTTIVAIQCVLLIAKIQKDKPIPHETLSQHIDISASYLSKILTTLVKSGILIAHRGPSGGFTLSTPPELITLLDIVEACEGKILGDYCSDTNDLEKVCNYHRAMLEVRTSLIKTLKKWDVKRLLEKPLPHKDIYDKVNCKMKCLNTERKNYITPTRNFK
;
A
#
# COMPACT_ATOMS: atom_id res chain seq x y z
N MET A 1 -5.26 32.80 31.51
CA MET A 1 -3.86 33.05 31.12
C MET A 1 -3.68 32.40 29.75
N ASN A 2 -3.78 33.22 28.71
CA ASN A 2 -3.72 32.79 27.31
C ASN A 2 -2.24 32.68 26.88
N PHE A 3 -1.88 31.57 26.24
CA PHE A 3 -0.72 31.50 25.35
C PHE A 3 -1.11 30.66 24.13
N TYR A 4 -1.87 31.29 23.22
CA TYR A 4 -2.04 30.88 21.82
C TYR A 4 -1.80 32.13 20.96
N SER A 5 -0.54 32.38 20.62
CA SER A 5 -0.17 33.36 19.59
C SER A 5 1.30 33.12 19.22
N GLY A 6 1.55 32.31 18.19
CA GLY A 6 2.92 31.99 17.76
C GLY A 6 3.06 31.39 16.35
N ASP A 7 2.12 30.57 15.86
CA ASP A 7 2.42 29.70 14.71
C ASP A 7 1.78 30.09 13.36
N GLN A 8 1.39 31.35 13.18
CA GLN A 8 0.82 31.82 11.89
C GLN A 8 1.80 32.64 11.05
N MET A 9 2.90 33.14 11.62
CA MET A 9 3.83 34.05 10.92
C MET A 9 5.02 33.35 10.26
N GLU A 10 5.38 32.13 10.68
CA GLU A 10 6.50 31.39 10.11
C GLU A 10 6.15 30.77 8.74
N TYR A 11 4.90 30.35 8.54
CA TYR A 11 4.44 29.71 7.30
C TYR A 11 4.53 30.61 6.05
N SER A 12 4.40 31.93 6.20
CA SER A 12 4.40 32.87 5.07
C SER A 12 5.78 33.06 4.43
N LEU A 13 6.86 32.90 5.20
CA LEU A 13 8.22 33.11 4.69
C LEU A 13 8.78 31.85 4.01
N TYR A 14 8.32 30.67 4.43
CA TYR A 14 8.66 29.40 3.77
C TYR A 14 8.10 29.27 2.34
N SER A 15 6.94 29.86 2.05
CA SER A 15 6.35 29.87 0.71
C SER A 15 7.11 30.71 -0.33
N ILE A 16 7.98 31.61 0.11
CA ILE A 16 8.71 32.54 -0.78
C ILE A 16 10.04 31.94 -1.25
N TRP A 17 10.66 31.06 -0.45
CA TRP A 17 11.99 30.50 -0.73
C TRP A 17 12.03 29.11 -1.38
N PHE A 18 10.88 28.42 -1.50
CA PHE A 18 10.81 27.08 -2.10
C PHE A 18 9.64 26.94 -3.09
N PRO A 19 9.71 27.53 -4.30
CA PRO A 19 8.56 27.61 -5.20
C PRO A 19 8.13 26.27 -5.81
N ASN A 20 8.96 25.22 -5.69
CA ASN A 20 8.74 23.91 -6.32
C ASN A 20 9.13 22.70 -5.45
N PHE A 21 9.28 22.86 -4.13
CA PHE A 21 9.63 21.73 -3.26
C PHE A 21 8.39 21.05 -2.66
N ARG A 22 7.51 20.53 -3.53
CA ARG A 22 6.52 19.51 -3.12
C ARG A 22 7.10 18.12 -3.35
N ARG A 23 8.25 17.81 -2.74
CA ARG A 23 8.62 16.41 -2.54
C ARG A 23 7.85 15.92 -1.31
N ILE A 24 6.64 15.40 -1.53
CA ILE A 24 6.04 14.51 -0.56
C ILE A 24 6.92 13.26 -0.58
N ALA A 25 7.80 13.10 0.40
CA ALA A 25 8.52 11.85 0.60
C ALA A 25 7.50 10.82 1.11
N GLU A 26 6.95 10.02 0.20
CA GLU A 26 6.09 8.90 0.57
C GLU A 26 6.96 7.78 1.18
N MET A 27 6.49 7.19 2.28
CA MET A 27 7.20 6.14 3.02
C MET A 27 7.40 4.85 2.22
N PHE A 28 6.47 4.55 1.30
CA PHE A 28 6.52 3.40 0.43
C PHE A 28 6.43 3.84 -1.03
N SER A 29 6.94 2.99 -1.92
CA SER A 29 6.81 3.21 -3.35
C SER A 29 5.34 3.16 -3.80
N ASN A 30 5.03 3.85 -4.90
CA ASN A 30 3.70 3.75 -5.51
C ASN A 30 3.38 2.29 -5.91
N THR A 31 4.39 1.51 -6.29
CA THR A 31 4.26 0.08 -6.60
C THR A 31 3.73 -0.70 -5.41
N THR A 32 4.25 -0.45 -4.20
CA THR A 32 3.81 -1.07 -2.95
C THR A 32 2.38 -0.68 -2.62
N ILE A 33 2.01 0.60 -2.78
CA ILE A 33 0.63 1.06 -2.57
C ILE A 33 -0.34 0.36 -3.52
N VAL A 34 0.00 0.24 -4.79
CA VAL A 34 -0.82 -0.48 -5.77
C VAL A 34 -0.88 -1.96 -5.46
N ALA A 35 0.20 -2.58 -5.00
CA ALA A 35 0.18 -3.98 -4.58
C ALA A 35 -0.79 -4.21 -3.41
N ILE A 36 -0.77 -3.32 -2.41
CA ILE A 36 -1.74 -3.34 -1.30
C ILE A 36 -3.17 -3.20 -1.84
N GLN A 37 -3.42 -2.23 -2.72
CA GLN A 37 -4.74 -2.07 -3.36
C GLN A 37 -5.19 -3.34 -4.09
N CYS A 38 -4.31 -3.99 -4.85
CA CYS A 38 -4.62 -5.26 -5.53
C CYS A 38 -5.06 -6.34 -4.55
N VAL A 39 -4.25 -6.58 -3.51
CA VAL A 39 -4.52 -7.63 -2.52
C VAL A 39 -5.82 -7.35 -1.78
N LEU A 40 -6.03 -6.11 -1.31
CA LEU A 40 -7.27 -5.71 -0.63
C LEU A 40 -8.48 -5.82 -1.55
N LEU A 41 -8.36 -5.42 -2.82
CA LEU A 41 -9.46 -5.47 -3.78
C LEU A 41 -9.85 -6.92 -4.12
N ILE A 42 -8.86 -7.80 -4.32
CA ILE A 42 -9.09 -9.23 -4.53
C ILE A 42 -9.79 -9.83 -3.32
N ALA A 43 -9.26 -9.57 -2.12
CA ALA A 43 -9.82 -10.04 -0.85
C ALA A 43 -11.25 -9.51 -0.60
N LYS A 44 -11.54 -8.27 -1.02
CA LYS A 44 -12.86 -7.64 -0.87
C LYS A 44 -13.89 -8.20 -1.85
N ILE A 45 -13.50 -8.38 -3.11
CA ILE A 45 -14.43 -8.76 -4.19
C ILE A 45 -14.84 -10.22 -4.06
N GLN A 46 -13.92 -11.16 -3.83
CA GLN A 46 -14.27 -12.59 -3.80
C GLN A 46 -13.40 -13.45 -2.87
N LYS A 47 -14.01 -14.52 -2.34
CA LYS A 47 -13.31 -15.58 -1.61
C LYS A 47 -12.76 -16.69 -2.52
N ASP A 48 -13.39 -17.00 -3.66
CA ASP A 48 -13.07 -18.26 -4.39
C ASP A 48 -12.96 -18.21 -5.93
N LYS A 49 -13.32 -17.12 -6.64
CA LYS A 49 -13.11 -17.06 -8.12
C LYS A 49 -11.97 -16.12 -8.51
N PRO A 50 -11.19 -16.47 -9.55
CA PRO A 50 -10.15 -15.59 -10.07
C PRO A 50 -10.72 -14.25 -10.55
N ILE A 51 -10.01 -13.16 -10.25
CA ILE A 51 -10.33 -11.83 -10.78
C ILE A 51 -9.45 -11.54 -12.00
N PRO A 52 -10.05 -11.20 -13.16
CA PRO A 52 -9.30 -10.85 -14.35
C PRO A 52 -8.41 -9.63 -14.12
N HIS A 53 -7.27 -9.62 -14.79
CA HIS A 53 -6.32 -8.53 -14.76
C HIS A 53 -6.94 -7.20 -15.22
N GLU A 54 -7.77 -7.24 -16.26
CA GLU A 54 -8.45 -6.07 -16.84
C GLU A 54 -9.39 -5.43 -15.82
N THR A 55 -10.08 -6.25 -15.03
CA THR A 55 -10.97 -5.78 -13.96
C THR A 55 -10.19 -5.04 -12.88
N LEU A 56 -9.05 -5.60 -12.46
CA LEU A 56 -8.18 -4.96 -11.46
C LEU A 56 -7.60 -3.65 -11.98
N SER A 57 -7.13 -3.60 -13.23
CA SER A 57 -6.58 -2.41 -13.88
C SER A 57 -7.60 -1.28 -13.95
N GLN A 58 -8.86 -1.61 -14.29
CA GLN A 58 -9.96 -0.64 -14.34
C GLN A 58 -10.33 -0.10 -12.96
N HIS A 59 -10.41 -0.96 -11.94
CA HIS A 59 -10.77 -0.52 -10.58
C HIS A 59 -9.69 0.33 -9.91
N ILE A 60 -8.42 0.00 -10.16
CA ILE A 60 -7.28 0.71 -9.56
C ILE A 60 -6.91 1.96 -10.39
N ASP A 61 -7.39 2.06 -11.63
CA ASP A 61 -7.11 3.16 -12.56
C ASP A 61 -5.62 3.30 -12.90
N ILE A 62 -5.02 2.18 -13.33
CA ILE A 62 -3.61 2.13 -13.76
C ILE A 62 -3.47 1.31 -15.04
N SER A 63 -2.36 1.50 -15.75
CA SER A 63 -2.12 0.76 -16.98
C SER A 63 -2.00 -0.75 -16.73
N ALA A 64 -2.59 -1.51 -17.64
CA ALA A 64 -2.49 -2.96 -17.73
C ALA A 64 -1.03 -3.46 -17.63
N SER A 65 -0.11 -2.84 -18.36
CA SER A 65 1.31 -3.25 -18.37
C SER A 65 2.00 -3.02 -17.02
N TYR A 66 1.66 -1.96 -16.30
CA TYR A 66 2.21 -1.70 -14.97
C TYR A 66 1.62 -2.65 -13.93
N LEU A 67 0.31 -2.85 -13.94
CA LEU A 67 -0.36 -3.79 -13.06
C LEU A 67 0.17 -5.22 -13.24
N SER A 68 0.38 -5.66 -14.48
CA SER A 68 0.93 -6.98 -14.79
C SER A 68 2.26 -7.25 -14.09
N LYS A 69 3.15 -6.25 -14.01
CA LYS A 69 4.43 -6.37 -13.28
C LYS A 69 4.20 -6.60 -11.79
N ILE A 70 3.27 -5.85 -11.21
CA ILE A 70 2.94 -5.92 -9.77
C ILE A 70 2.30 -7.27 -9.42
N LEU A 71 1.33 -7.72 -10.21
CA LEU A 71 0.71 -9.03 -10.00
C LEU A 71 1.73 -10.16 -10.16
N THR A 72 2.68 -10.03 -11.09
CA THR A 72 3.77 -11.01 -11.24
C THR A 72 4.65 -11.04 -9.99
N THR A 73 4.99 -9.88 -9.41
CA THR A 73 5.74 -9.81 -8.15
C THR A 73 4.98 -10.49 -7.02
N LEU A 74 3.69 -10.20 -6.87
CA LEU A 74 2.84 -10.82 -5.84
C LEU A 74 2.70 -12.34 -6.02
N VAL A 75 2.59 -12.83 -7.25
CA VAL A 75 2.57 -14.27 -7.54
C VAL A 75 3.91 -14.93 -7.19
N LYS A 76 5.03 -14.32 -7.57
CA LYS A 76 6.37 -14.84 -7.23
C LYS A 76 6.63 -14.87 -5.72
N SER A 77 6.07 -13.91 -4.98
CA SER A 77 6.14 -13.88 -3.52
C SER A 77 5.20 -14.88 -2.83
N GLY A 78 4.33 -15.55 -3.58
CA GLY A 78 3.37 -16.51 -3.05
C GLY A 78 2.17 -15.86 -2.35
N ILE A 79 1.90 -14.56 -2.55
CA ILE A 79 0.72 -13.86 -2.01
C ILE A 79 -0.51 -14.10 -2.91
N LEU A 80 -0.30 -14.19 -4.21
CA LEU A 80 -1.36 -14.46 -5.20
C LEU A 80 -1.11 -15.76 -5.96
N ILE A 81 -2.19 -16.35 -6.45
CA ILE A 81 -2.17 -17.46 -7.42
C ILE A 81 -2.73 -16.94 -8.74
N ALA A 82 -2.02 -17.20 -9.83
CA ALA A 82 -2.47 -16.90 -11.19
C ALA A 82 -3.15 -18.12 -11.82
N HIS A 83 -4.38 -17.94 -12.28
CA HIS A 83 -5.19 -18.94 -12.97
C HIS A 83 -5.22 -18.61 -14.46
N ARG A 84 -5.01 -19.63 -15.32
CA ARG A 84 -4.99 -19.47 -16.78
C ARG A 84 -6.36 -19.80 -17.40
N GLY A 85 -6.57 -19.35 -18.63
CA GLY A 85 -7.76 -19.65 -19.44
C GLY A 85 -8.79 -18.52 -19.46
N PRO A 86 -9.93 -18.71 -20.16
CA PRO A 86 -10.94 -17.66 -20.36
C PRO A 86 -11.59 -17.14 -19.08
N SER A 87 -11.62 -17.96 -18.02
CA SER A 87 -12.07 -17.59 -16.67
C SER A 87 -10.90 -17.47 -15.68
N GLY A 88 -9.70 -17.25 -16.21
CA GLY A 88 -8.49 -17.04 -15.43
C GLY A 88 -8.46 -15.69 -14.73
N GLY A 89 -7.36 -15.42 -14.03
CA GLY A 89 -7.21 -14.24 -13.20
C GLY A 89 -6.39 -14.52 -11.96
N PHE A 90 -6.64 -13.78 -10.90
CA PHE A 90 -5.85 -13.84 -9.67
C PHE A 90 -6.73 -14.12 -8.45
N THR A 91 -6.26 -14.98 -7.56
CA THR A 91 -6.82 -15.21 -6.22
C THR A 91 -5.74 -15.01 -5.16
N LEU A 92 -6.14 -14.82 -3.91
CA LEU A 92 -5.19 -14.96 -2.80
C LEU A 92 -4.70 -16.41 -2.72
N SER A 93 -3.46 -16.60 -2.28
CA SER A 93 -2.89 -17.93 -2.00
C SER A 93 -3.31 -18.51 -0.65
N THR A 94 -3.69 -17.64 0.28
CA THR A 94 -4.03 -17.97 1.67
C THR A 94 -5.12 -17.02 2.18
N PRO A 95 -5.87 -17.39 3.24
CA PRO A 95 -6.82 -16.50 3.90
C PRO A 95 -6.28 -15.09 4.20
N PRO A 96 -7.10 -14.03 4.07
CA PRO A 96 -6.72 -12.63 4.33
C PRO A 96 -6.08 -12.37 5.70
N GLU A 97 -6.50 -13.07 6.75
CA GLU A 97 -5.93 -12.94 8.10
C GLU A 97 -4.47 -13.44 8.23
N LEU A 98 -3.98 -14.18 7.24
CA LEU A 98 -2.62 -14.69 7.22
C LEU A 98 -1.68 -13.88 6.30
N ILE A 99 -2.20 -12.83 5.64
CA ILE A 99 -1.42 -11.93 4.78
C ILE A 99 -1.30 -10.59 5.48
N THR A 100 -0.09 -10.19 5.84
CA THR A 100 0.21 -8.93 6.53
C THR A 100 0.66 -7.83 5.58
N LEU A 101 0.61 -6.56 6.02
CA LEU A 101 1.24 -5.47 5.30
C LEU A 101 2.74 -5.69 5.13
N LEU A 102 3.40 -6.35 6.10
CA LEU A 102 4.82 -6.67 5.99
C LEU A 102 5.08 -7.58 4.78
N ASP A 103 4.25 -8.60 4.57
CA ASP A 103 4.42 -9.54 3.45
C ASP A 103 4.32 -8.81 2.11
N ILE A 104 3.34 -7.91 1.97
CA ILE A 104 3.14 -7.13 0.74
C ILE A 104 4.28 -6.13 0.52
N VAL A 105 4.73 -5.44 1.59
CA VAL A 105 5.85 -4.50 1.52
C VAL A 105 7.14 -5.22 1.14
N GLU A 106 7.47 -6.33 1.79
CA GLU A 106 8.70 -7.08 1.50
C GLU A 106 8.67 -7.74 0.11
N ALA A 107 7.49 -8.12 -0.39
CA ALA A 107 7.34 -8.60 -1.76
C ALA A 107 7.70 -7.51 -2.80
N CYS A 108 7.40 -6.24 -2.52
CA CYS A 108 7.62 -5.14 -3.46
C CYS A 108 8.98 -4.44 -3.31
N GLU A 109 9.43 -4.23 -2.08
CA GLU A 109 10.62 -3.43 -1.76
C GLU A 109 11.82 -4.28 -1.32
N GLY A 110 11.59 -5.58 -1.08
CA GLY A 110 12.56 -6.46 -0.45
C GLY A 110 12.48 -6.38 1.07
N LYS A 111 13.31 -7.19 1.74
CA LYS A 111 13.34 -7.23 3.21
C LYS A 111 13.66 -5.85 3.77
N ILE A 112 12.90 -5.42 4.77
CA ILE A 112 13.17 -4.14 5.44
C ILE A 112 14.43 -4.33 6.28
N LEU A 113 15.55 -3.83 5.79
CA LEU A 113 16.82 -3.80 6.51
C LEU A 113 16.91 -2.52 7.35
N GLY A 114 17.68 -2.57 8.43
CA GLY A 114 17.99 -1.36 9.20
C GLY A 114 19.18 -0.65 8.55
N ASP A 115 19.14 0.68 8.58
CA ASP A 115 20.26 1.50 8.11
C ASP A 115 21.33 1.57 9.20
N TYR A 116 22.20 0.56 9.28
CA TYR A 116 23.24 0.49 10.29
C TYR A 116 24.52 -0.19 9.79
N CYS A 117 25.64 0.07 10.48
CA CYS A 117 26.99 -0.21 10.00
C CYS A 117 27.31 -1.71 9.78
N SER A 118 26.62 -2.62 10.46
CA SER A 118 26.80 -4.07 10.34
C SER A 118 25.62 -4.83 10.92
N ASP A 119 25.34 -6.04 10.43
CA ASP A 119 24.30 -6.92 10.98
C ASP A 119 24.88 -7.78 12.12
N THR A 120 24.94 -7.19 13.31
CA THR A 120 25.46 -7.84 14.54
C THR A 120 24.43 -7.72 15.65
N ASN A 121 24.29 -8.78 16.44
CA ASN A 121 23.43 -8.79 17.63
C ASN A 121 24.16 -8.34 18.91
N ASP A 122 25.47 -8.10 18.83
CA ASP A 122 26.28 -7.64 19.95
C ASP A 122 26.12 -6.11 20.10
N LEU A 123 25.12 -5.69 20.87
CA LEU A 123 24.77 -4.28 21.03
C LEU A 123 25.81 -3.47 21.81
N GLU A 124 26.74 -4.11 22.51
CA GLU A 124 27.84 -3.43 23.22
C GLU A 124 28.89 -2.91 22.23
N LYS A 125 29.00 -3.54 21.06
CA LYS A 125 30.01 -3.24 20.03
C LYS A 125 29.52 -2.31 18.92
N VAL A 126 28.28 -1.83 18.99
CA VAL A 126 27.69 -0.96 17.95
C VAL A 126 27.53 0.47 18.45
N CYS A 127 27.52 1.41 17.50
CA CYS A 127 27.27 2.82 17.81
C CYS A 127 25.80 3.07 18.20
N ASN A 128 25.52 4.19 18.88
CA ASN A 128 24.15 4.54 19.26
C ASN A 128 23.24 4.78 18.03
N TYR A 129 23.78 5.18 16.88
CA TYR A 129 23.01 5.26 15.64
C TYR A 129 22.48 3.89 15.22
N HIS A 130 23.34 2.84 15.24
CA HIS A 130 22.90 1.47 15.00
C HIS A 130 21.77 1.08 15.96
N ARG A 131 21.94 1.32 17.27
CA ARG A 131 20.92 0.99 18.28
C ARG A 131 19.58 1.65 17.97
N ALA A 132 19.60 2.95 17.65
CA ALA A 132 18.40 3.70 17.27
C ALA A 132 17.76 3.13 16.00
N MET A 133 18.54 2.81 14.97
CA MET A 133 18.01 2.29 13.70
C MET A 133 17.49 0.86 13.82
N LEU A 134 18.08 0.04 14.70
CA LEU A 134 17.56 -1.28 15.05
C LEU A 134 16.19 -1.16 15.76
N GLU A 135 16.04 -0.20 16.68
CA GLU A 135 14.77 0.06 17.36
C GLU A 135 13.68 0.55 16.40
N VAL A 136 14.02 1.48 15.50
CA VAL A 136 13.12 1.97 14.44
C VAL A 136 12.67 0.82 13.54
N ARG A 137 13.62 0.01 13.04
CA ARG A 137 13.32 -1.17 12.22
C ARG A 137 12.39 -2.14 12.95
N THR A 138 12.70 -2.45 14.20
CA THR A 138 11.92 -3.38 15.02
C THR A 138 10.48 -2.89 15.19
N SER A 139 10.32 -1.59 15.47
CA SER A 139 9.01 -0.96 15.61
C SER A 139 8.22 -0.94 14.31
N LEU A 140 8.88 -0.69 13.18
CA LEU A 140 8.29 -0.71 11.85
C LEU A 140 7.79 -2.12 11.48
N ILE A 141 8.66 -3.13 11.58
CA ILE A 141 8.32 -4.53 11.28
C ILE A 141 7.16 -5.00 12.17
N LYS A 142 7.24 -4.72 13.47
CA LYS A 142 6.18 -5.07 14.43
C LYS A 142 4.83 -4.45 14.03
N THR A 143 4.85 -3.20 13.57
CA THR A 143 3.64 -2.50 13.14
C THR A 143 3.09 -3.11 11.85
N LEU A 144 3.91 -3.28 10.81
CA LEU A 144 3.47 -3.84 9.53
C LEU A 144 2.94 -5.27 9.69
N LYS A 145 3.57 -6.08 10.53
CA LYS A 145 3.14 -7.45 10.82
C LYS A 145 1.81 -7.52 11.57
N LYS A 146 1.44 -6.48 12.32
CA LYS A 146 0.18 -6.40 13.09
C LYS A 146 -1.05 -6.13 12.22
N TRP A 147 -0.86 -5.57 11.02
CA TRP A 147 -1.95 -5.20 10.13
C TRP A 147 -2.08 -6.22 9.00
N ASP A 148 -3.02 -7.15 9.15
CA ASP A 148 -3.39 -8.12 8.12
C ASP A 148 -4.48 -7.58 7.18
N VAL A 149 -4.64 -8.24 6.02
CA VAL A 149 -5.59 -7.87 4.97
C VAL A 149 -7.02 -7.88 5.51
N LYS A 150 -7.39 -8.86 6.35
CA LYS A 150 -8.73 -8.93 6.96
C LYS A 150 -9.00 -7.69 7.81
N ARG A 151 -8.06 -7.32 8.68
CA ARG A 151 -8.16 -6.15 9.55
C ARG A 151 -8.26 -4.85 8.77
N LEU A 152 -7.48 -4.69 7.69
CA LEU A 152 -7.57 -3.51 6.82
C LEU A 152 -8.95 -3.38 6.17
N LEU A 153 -9.58 -4.51 5.83
CA LEU A 153 -10.92 -4.56 5.25
C LEU A 153 -12.05 -4.30 6.26
N GLU A 154 -11.80 -4.26 7.57
CA GLU A 154 -12.81 -3.88 8.58
C GLU A 154 -13.23 -2.42 8.40
N LYS A 155 -12.30 -1.55 7.99
CA LYS A 155 -12.56 -0.13 7.70
C LYS A 155 -11.63 0.36 6.57
N PRO A 156 -11.91 -0.03 5.31
CA PRO A 156 -11.00 0.21 4.18
C PRO A 156 -11.07 1.64 3.65
N LEU A 157 -12.12 2.39 4.03
CA LEU A 157 -12.41 3.73 3.52
C LEU A 157 -12.57 4.74 4.67
N PRO A 158 -12.25 6.02 4.42
CA PRO A 158 -12.47 7.07 5.41
C PRO A 158 -13.95 7.30 5.67
N HIS A 159 -14.28 7.98 6.77
CA HIS A 159 -15.65 8.36 7.08
C HIS A 159 -16.25 9.23 5.96
N LYS A 160 -17.55 9.05 5.69
CA LYS A 160 -18.27 9.77 4.61
C LYS A 160 -18.07 11.29 4.65
N ASP A 161 -17.99 11.89 5.84
CA ASP A 161 -17.88 13.35 6.02
C ASP A 161 -16.55 13.95 5.51
N ILE A 162 -15.51 13.10 5.41
CA ILE A 162 -14.18 13.49 4.93
C ILE A 162 -13.81 12.79 3.62
N TYR A 163 -14.60 11.83 3.13
CA TYR A 163 -14.22 10.96 2.01
C TYR A 163 -13.80 11.73 0.75
N ASP A 164 -14.62 12.70 0.32
CA ASP A 164 -14.32 13.52 -0.86
C ASP A 164 -13.33 14.66 -0.55
N LYS A 165 -13.01 14.90 0.74
CA LYS A 165 -12.08 15.94 1.20
C LYS A 165 -10.64 15.44 1.36
N VAL A 166 -10.42 14.13 1.38
CA VAL A 166 -9.07 13.55 1.52
C VAL A 166 -8.63 12.81 0.27
N ASN A 167 -7.32 12.81 0.01
CA ASN A 167 -6.72 11.95 -1.00
C ASN A 167 -6.46 10.55 -0.41
N CYS A 168 -7.52 9.81 -0.12
CA CYS A 168 -7.40 8.45 0.39
C CYS A 168 -6.81 7.53 -0.69
N LYS A 169 -5.65 6.93 -0.38
CA LYS A 169 -4.98 5.96 -1.26
C LYS A 169 -5.79 4.68 -1.47
N MET A 170 -6.80 4.40 -0.64
CA MET A 170 -7.63 3.20 -0.72
C MET A 170 -8.99 3.44 -1.40
N LYS A 171 -9.17 4.58 -2.10
CA LYS A 171 -10.43 4.92 -2.79
C LYS A 171 -10.90 3.86 -3.79
N CYS A 172 -9.99 3.12 -4.42
CA CYS A 172 -10.32 2.02 -5.36
C CYS A 172 -11.11 0.88 -4.70
N LEU A 173 -11.11 0.78 -3.37
CA LEU A 173 -11.91 -0.20 -2.62
C LEU A 173 -13.38 0.19 -2.50
N ASN A 174 -13.79 1.35 -3.01
CA ASN A 174 -15.20 1.73 -3.10
C ASN A 174 -15.88 1.08 -4.31
N THR A 175 -16.41 -0.11 -4.10
CA THR A 175 -17.09 -0.92 -5.12
C THR A 175 -18.54 -0.49 -5.40
N GLU A 176 -19.10 0.45 -4.62
CA GLU A 176 -20.51 0.86 -4.71
C GLU A 176 -20.73 2.05 -5.66
N ARG A 177 -19.71 2.85 -5.95
CA ARG A 177 -19.80 3.89 -6.97
C ARG A 177 -19.67 3.25 -8.36
N LYS A 178 -20.80 3.16 -9.08
CA LYS A 178 -21.02 2.63 -10.45
C LYS A 178 -20.10 3.14 -11.58
N ASN A 179 -19.07 3.95 -11.30
CA ASN A 179 -18.24 4.61 -12.31
C ASN A 179 -16.99 3.82 -12.75
N TYR A 180 -16.81 2.57 -12.29
CA TYR A 180 -15.74 1.68 -12.78
C TYR A 180 -16.26 0.52 -13.64
N ILE A 181 -17.52 0.56 -14.06
CA ILE A 181 -18.13 -0.45 -14.94
C ILE A 181 -18.60 0.22 -16.23
N THR A 182 -17.76 0.18 -17.26
CA THR A 182 -18.15 -0.27 -18.62
C THR A 182 -16.90 -0.43 -19.47
N PRO A 183 -16.60 -1.64 -19.96
CA PRO A 183 -16.17 -1.80 -21.33
C PRO A 183 -17.42 -2.12 -22.15
N THR A 184 -18.06 -1.10 -22.73
CA THR A 184 -18.77 -1.33 -23.98
C THR A 184 -17.72 -1.69 -25.03
N ARG A 185 -17.43 -2.98 -25.15
CA ARG A 185 -16.83 -3.52 -26.37
C ARG A 185 -17.66 -4.72 -26.79
N ASN A 186 -18.67 -4.40 -27.60
CA ASN A 186 -19.33 -5.36 -28.47
C ASN A 186 -18.24 -6.04 -29.30
N PHE A 187 -17.96 -7.31 -29.04
CA PHE A 187 -17.36 -8.17 -30.03
C PHE A 187 -18.47 -8.51 -31.02
N LYS A 188 -18.40 -7.87 -32.19
CA LYS A 188 -18.93 -8.45 -33.44
C LYS A 188 -17.94 -9.49 -33.93
#